data_AF-A0A067QPH0-F1
#
_entry.id   AF-A0A067QPH0-F1
#
_cell.length_a   1.000
_cell.length_b   1.000
_cell.length_c   1.000
_cell.angle_alpha   90.00
_cell.angle_beta   90.00
_cell.angle_gamma   90.00
#
_symmetry.space_group_name_H-M   'P 1'
#
loop_
_entity.id
_entity.type
_entity.pdbx_description
1 polymer ?
#
loop_
_entity_poly.entity_id
_entity_poly.type
_entity_poly.pdbx_seq_one_letter_code
_entity_poly.pdbx_strand_id
1 'polypeptide(L)'
;MKGKFPDDDRLKDYCLCILGLMKLMKDNKFDPDTGLANLDKLPDNMREPLREAVTKCRNADQGYSVAREAAYAVVKCMYSAAPDNFLFP
;
A
#
# COMPACT_ATOMS: atom_id res chain seq x y z
N MET A 1 -2.58 -8.96 -7.98
CA MET A 1 -2.20 -8.34 -9.28
C MET A 1 -0.93 -8.99 -9.80
N LYS A 2 -0.84 -9.43 -11.06
CA LYS A 2 0.40 -10.02 -11.63
C LYS A 2 1.45 -8.95 -12.01
N GLY A 3 1.65 -7.94 -11.15
CA GLY A 3 2.52 -6.79 -11.40
C GLY A 3 2.06 -5.84 -12.51
N LYS A 4 0.81 -5.97 -12.96
CA LYS A 4 0.23 -5.07 -13.96
C LYS A 4 -0.45 -3.91 -13.27
N PHE A 5 0.08 -2.71 -13.51
CA PHE A 5 -0.43 -1.45 -13.01
C PHE A 5 -0.82 -0.53 -14.20
N PRO A 6 -1.93 -0.84 -14.92
CA PRO A 6 -2.43 0.03 -15.98
C PRO A 6 -2.91 1.38 -15.44
N ASP A 7 -2.90 2.41 -16.28
CA ASP A 7 -3.52 3.68 -15.93
C ASP A 7 -5.05 3.59 -16.09
N ASP A 8 -5.71 3.00 -15.09
CA ASP A 8 -7.15 2.73 -15.08
C ASP A 8 -7.79 3.27 -13.80
N ASP A 9 -8.75 4.18 -13.96
CA ASP A 9 -9.39 4.87 -12.84
C ASP A 9 -10.13 3.91 -11.89
N ARG A 10 -10.74 2.84 -12.41
CA ARG A 10 -11.46 1.86 -11.57
C ARG A 10 -10.49 1.07 -10.71
N LEU A 11 -9.32 0.73 -11.25
CA LEU A 11 -8.26 0.07 -10.49
C LEU A 11 -7.71 1.00 -9.40
N LYS A 12 -7.52 2.29 -9.69
CA LYS A 12 -7.07 3.28 -8.69
C LYS A 12 -8.10 3.45 -7.57
N ASP A 13 -9.38 3.56 -7.92
CA ASP A 13 -10.47 3.66 -6.95
C ASP A 13 -10.60 2.38 -6.11
N TYR A 14 -10.38 1.21 -6.71
CA TYR A 14 -10.30 -0.05 -5.98
C TYR A 14 -9.12 -0.06 -4.99
N CYS A 15 -7.94 0.39 -5.42
CA CYS A 15 -6.78 0.50 -4.52
C CYS A 15 -7.07 1.41 -3.32
N LEU A 16 -7.69 2.57 -3.57
CA LEU A 16 -8.13 3.48 -2.51
C LEU A 16 -9.14 2.82 -1.57
N CYS A 17 -10.14 2.12 -2.11
CA CYS A 17 -11.15 1.42 -1.33
C CYS A 17 -10.53 0.40 -0.37
N ILE A 18 -9.66 -0.48 -0.88
CA ILE A 18 -9.02 -1.52 -0.07
C ILE A 18 -8.10 -0.90 0.99
N LEU A 19 -7.26 0.07 0.64
CA LEU A 19 -6.41 0.73 1.63
C LEU A 19 -7.25 1.49 2.68
N GLY A 20 -8.39 2.06 2.30
CA GLY A 20 -9.36 2.66 3.22
C GLY A 20 -9.96 1.63 4.20
N LEU A 21 -10.36 0.45 3.72
CA LEU A 21 -10.84 -0.64 4.57
C LEU A 21 -9.77 -1.15 5.56
N MET A 22 -8.51 -1.17 5.12
CA MET A 22 -7.36 -1.50 5.97
C MET A 22 -6.94 -0.35 6.90
N LYS A 23 -7.59 0.81 6.81
CA LYS A 23 -7.27 2.05 7.54
C LYS A 23 -5.83 2.54 7.29
N LEU A 24 -5.32 2.31 6.08
CA LEU A 24 -4.00 2.73 5.63
C LEU A 24 -4.01 4.06 4.89
N MET A 25 -5.19 4.67 4.71
CA MET A 25 -5.34 6.02 4.17
C MET A 25 -6.01 6.91 5.22
N LYS A 26 -5.40 8.05 5.49
CA LYS A 26 -5.92 9.09 6.40
C LYS A 26 -5.69 10.46 5.78
N ASP A 27 -6.74 11.29 5.72
CA ASP A 27 -6.69 12.63 5.11
C ASP A 27 -6.07 12.63 3.71
N ASN A 28 -6.46 11.64 2.89
CA ASN A 28 -5.97 11.38 1.53
C ASN A 28 -4.48 10.99 1.41
N LYS A 29 -3.81 10.73 2.54
CA LYS A 29 -2.41 10.32 2.62
C LYS A 29 -2.25 8.91 3.15
N PHE A 30 -1.13 8.30 2.84
CA PHE A 30 -0.76 7.00 3.38
C PHE A 30 -0.47 7.12 4.89
N ASP A 31 -1.00 6.19 5.67
CA ASP A 31 -0.71 6.03 7.10
C ASP A 31 0.24 4.83 7.31
N PRO A 32 1.55 5.04 7.18
CA PRO A 32 2.57 4.00 7.34
C PRO A 32 2.62 3.44 8.75
N ASP A 33 2.27 4.23 9.77
CA ASP A 33 2.39 3.81 11.17
C ASP A 33 1.26 2.85 11.54
N THR A 34 0.03 3.11 11.07
CA THR A 34 -1.06 2.11 11.12
C THR A 34 -0.71 0.87 10.30
N GLY A 35 -0.04 1.05 9.15
CA GLY A 35 0.51 -0.06 8.36
C GLY A 35 1.43 -0.96 9.15
N LEU A 36 2.43 -0.39 9.83
CA LEU A 36 3.38 -1.13 10.66
C LEU A 36 2.69 -1.83 11.84
N ALA A 37 1.74 -1.18 12.50
CA ALA A 37 0.98 -1.76 13.61
C ALA A 37 0.12 -2.95 13.17
N ASN A 38 -0.42 -2.94 11.94
CA ASN A 38 -1.19 -4.06 11.39
C ASN A 38 -0.32 -5.32 11.18
N LEU A 39 0.99 -5.18 11.01
CA LEU A 39 1.91 -6.30 10.78
C LEU A 39 2.16 -7.14 12.04
N ASP A 40 1.92 -6.59 13.23
CA ASP A 40 2.11 -7.31 14.50
C ASP A 40 1.16 -8.52 14.63
N LYS A 41 0.09 -8.55 13.83
CA LYS A 41 -0.88 -9.66 13.76
C LYS A 41 -0.47 -10.77 12.78
N LEU A 42 0.61 -10.59 12.03
CA LEU A 42 1.09 -11.54 11.03
C LEU A 42 2.17 -12.48 11.59
N PRO A 43 2.34 -13.68 11.03
CA PRO A 43 3.45 -14.57 11.34
C PRO A 43 4.83 -13.93 11.09
N ASP A 44 5.84 -14.31 11.89
CA ASP A 44 7.19 -13.71 11.86
C ASP A 44 7.83 -13.73 10.47
N ASN A 45 7.69 -14.84 9.74
CA ASN A 45 8.26 -15.02 8.40
C ASN A 45 7.66 -14.10 7.32
N MET A 46 6.50 -13.49 7.59
CA MET A 46 5.86 -12.52 6.70
C MET A 46 6.05 -11.08 7.18
N ARG A 47 6.28 -10.90 8.49
CA ARG A 47 6.35 -9.59 9.12
C ARG A 47 7.53 -8.77 8.62
N GLU A 48 8.73 -9.34 8.56
CA GLU A 48 9.94 -8.60 8.18
C GLU A 48 9.91 -8.07 6.74
N PRO A 49 9.61 -8.89 5.70
CA PRO A 49 9.53 -8.37 4.33
C PRO A 49 8.46 -7.27 4.17
N LEU A 50 7.32 -7.42 4.84
CA LEU A 50 6.26 -6.41 4.81
C LEU A 50 6.62 -5.15 5.59
N ARG A 51 7.35 -5.27 6.71
CA ARG A 51 7.86 -4.13 7.49
C ARG A 51 8.84 -3.30 6.66
N GLU A 52 9.75 -3.97 5.96
CA GLU A 52 10.68 -3.32 5.02
C GLU A 52 9.92 -2.61 3.89
N ALA A 53 8.92 -3.27 3.29
CA ALA A 53 8.10 -2.68 2.25
C ALA A 53 7.36 -1.43 2.72
N VAL A 54 6.69 -1.48 3.89
CA VAL A 54 5.99 -0.32 4.45
C VAL A 54 6.94 0.82 4.75
N THR A 55 8.12 0.51 5.29
CA THR A 55 9.15 1.52 5.59
C THR A 55 9.67 2.17 4.30
N LYS A 56 9.97 1.37 3.27
CA LYS A 56 10.45 1.85 1.97
C LYS A 56 9.41 2.71 1.25
N CYS A 57 8.13 2.38 1.40
CA CYS A 57 7.02 3.05 0.74
C CYS A 57 6.34 4.14 1.58
N ARG A 58 6.92 4.51 2.73
CA ARG A 58 6.38 5.50 3.67
C ARG A 58 5.95 6.82 3.03
N ASN A 59 6.67 7.24 1.99
CA ASN A 59 6.48 8.50 1.29
C ASN A 59 6.00 8.31 -0.16
N ALA A 60 5.46 7.14 -0.51
CA ALA A 60 5.07 6.82 -1.88
C ALA A 60 3.89 7.66 -2.40
N ASP A 61 3.14 8.29 -1.50
CA ASP A 61 2.04 9.22 -1.78
C ASP A 61 2.50 10.68 -1.98
N GLN A 62 3.77 11.00 -1.69
CA GLN A 62 4.28 12.36 -1.83
C GLN A 62 4.20 12.83 -3.29
N GLY A 63 3.67 14.03 -3.48
CA GLY A 63 3.46 14.62 -4.80
C GLY A 63 2.09 14.34 -5.41
N TYR A 64 1.28 13.46 -4.81
CA TYR A 64 -0.10 13.21 -5.26
C TYR A 64 -1.11 13.99 -4.41
N SER A 65 -1.91 14.84 -5.05
CA SER A 65 -2.99 15.61 -4.41
C SER A 65 -4.33 14.87 -4.42
N VAL A 66 -4.47 13.86 -5.27
CA VAL A 66 -5.69 13.07 -5.44
C VAL A 66 -5.53 11.73 -4.71
N ALA A 67 -6.45 11.42 -3.80
CA ALA A 67 -6.38 10.26 -2.92
C ALA A 67 -6.21 8.92 -3.66
N ARG A 68 -6.91 8.74 -4.80
CA ARG A 68 -6.81 7.51 -5.59
C ARG A 68 -5.45 7.34 -6.26
N GLU A 69 -4.82 8.43 -6.68
CA GLU A 69 -3.47 8.42 -7.26
C GLU A 69 -2.43 8.12 -6.16
N ALA A 70 -2.57 8.74 -4.99
CA ALA A 70 -1.75 8.46 -3.81
C ALA A 70 -1.83 6.98 -3.41
N ALA A 71 -3.05 6.45 -3.25
CA ALA A 71 -3.28 5.05 -2.93
C ALA A 71 -2.66 4.12 -3.99
N TYR A 72 -2.84 4.43 -5.27
CA TYR A 72 -2.28 3.64 -6.35
C TYR A 72 -0.75 3.62 -6.35
N ALA A 73 -0.11 4.77 -6.09
CA ALA A 73 1.33 4.88 -5.97
C ALA A 73 1.89 4.05 -4.80
N VAL A 74 1.20 4.06 -3.66
CA VAL A 74 1.53 3.23 -2.49
C VAL A 74 1.46 1.74 -2.85
N VAL A 75 0.34 1.27 -3.40
CA VAL A 75 0.17 -0.15 -3.77
C VAL A 75 1.24 -0.61 -4.75
N LYS A 76 1.55 0.22 -5.76
CA LYS A 76 2.61 -0.04 -6.74
C LYS A 76 4.00 -0.10 -6.08
N CYS A 77 4.29 0.79 -5.14
CA CYS A 77 5.52 0.76 -4.37
C CYS A 77 5.64 -0.53 -3.56
N MET A 78 4.58 -0.90 -2.83
CA MET A 78 4.55 -2.10 -1.97
C MET A 78 4.78 -3.38 -2.78
N TYR A 79 4.13 -3.51 -3.94
CA TYR A 79 4.36 -4.62 -4.86
C TYR A 79 5.82 -4.66 -5.34
N SER A 80 6.41 -3.50 -5.64
CA SER A 80 7.79 -3.42 -6.11
C SER A 80 8.82 -3.69 -5.00
N ALA A 81 8.45 -3.42 -3.74
CA ALA A 81 9.32 -3.59 -2.59
C ALA A 81 9.34 -5.05 -2.08
N ALA A 82 8.22 -5.76 -2.12
CA ALA A 82 8.11 -7.13 -1.64
C ALA A 82 7.16 -7.96 -2.54
N PRO A 83 7.50 -8.20 -3.82
CA PRO A 83 6.58 -8.84 -4.78
C PRO A 83 6.13 -10.24 -4.35
N ASP A 84 7.01 -11.03 -3.73
CA ASP A 84 6.72 -12.39 -3.29
C ASP A 84 5.86 -12.46 -2.02
N ASN A 85 5.88 -11.39 -1.21
CA ASN A 85 5.10 -11.28 0.03
C ASN A 85 3.94 -10.30 -0.10
N PHE A 86 3.71 -9.73 -1.29
CA PHE A 86 2.70 -8.72 -1.51
C PHE A 86 1.30 -9.32 -1.41
N LEU A 87 0.58 -8.93 -0.36
CA LEU A 87 -0.80 -9.31 -0.13
C LEU A 87 -1.71 -8.12 -0.41
N PHE A 88 -2.53 -8.25 -1.44
CA PHE A 88 -3.57 -7.28 -1.77
C PHE A 88 -4.77 -8.01 -2.38
N PRO A 89 -5.98 -7.83 -1.84
CA PRO A 89 -7.21 -8.40 -2.37
C PRO A 89 -7.41 -8.18 -3.87
#